data_AF-R4X4X6-F1
#
_entry.id   AF-R4X4X6-F1
#
_cell.length_a   1.000
_cell.length_b   1.000
_cell.length_c   1.000
_cell.angle_alpha   90.00
_cell.angle_beta   90.00
_cell.angle_gamma   90.00
#
_symmetry.space_group_name_H-M   'P 1'
#
loop_
_entity.id
_entity.type
_entity.pdbx_description
1 polymer ?
#
loop_
_entity_poly.entity_id
_entity_poly.type
_entity_poly.pdbx_seq_one_letter_code
_entity_poly.pdbx_strand_id
1 'polypeptide(L)'
;AITSAGEELTQSDVRNADTSIVLPEGSFYDDMSKFYGAVGSFDQTKLYSVLSANFKAAKMDDQKVKDTFKNLYKVNALIKNNPMIRPDLFNATIVSGFSTKNDEEKFNAIFDSIKGMYYSAQHMDKYLKSLRWNTDIVEEDREKAVEYFKKHVYTGEHVVDVNGMAGVCKGFLSPASDFYKLVESFDAFAHAKVHAQVGNFVKPGTDIAPPKDVTDALEKELQEQKPARSESTEVPAPGDASGVQQPPASGTSPQGPAPTTPSPSPESSGNLQGQQGTTKPAGSSFTYGGLTVAT
;
A
#
# COMPACT_ATOMS: atom_id res chain seq x y z
N ALA A 1 -34.32 26.35 36.15
CA ALA A 1 -33.31 26.51 35.09
C ALA A 1 -32.62 25.17 34.93
N ILE A 2 -32.81 24.49 33.80
CA ILE A 2 -32.14 23.24 33.47
C ILE A 2 -30.90 23.64 32.69
N THR A 3 -29.73 23.48 33.29
CA THR A 3 -28.45 23.69 32.61
C THR A 3 -28.12 22.44 31.81
N SER A 4 -28.05 22.62 30.49
CA SER A 4 -27.53 21.67 29.51
C SER A 4 -26.11 21.26 29.91
N ALA A 5 -25.91 20.00 30.27
CA ALA A 5 -24.59 19.40 30.34
C ALA A 5 -24.16 19.07 28.90
N GLY A 6 -22.97 19.55 28.54
CA GLY A 6 -22.44 19.54 27.18
C GLY A 6 -22.31 18.15 26.59
N GLU A 7 -22.40 18.13 25.27
CA GLU A 7 -22.14 16.98 24.42
C GLU A 7 -20.82 16.31 24.79
N GLU A 8 -20.93 15.00 24.92
CA GLU A 8 -19.91 14.02 25.24
C GLU A 8 -18.76 14.11 24.21
N LEU A 9 -17.54 14.31 24.69
CA LEU A 9 -16.31 14.19 23.89
C LEU A 9 -16.26 12.77 23.32
N THR A 10 -16.67 12.61 22.06
CA THR A 10 -16.70 11.30 21.39
C THR A 10 -15.28 10.76 21.27
N GLN A 11 -15.07 9.65 21.97
CA GLN A 11 -13.83 8.88 22.05
C GLN A 11 -13.33 8.56 20.64
N SER A 12 -12.26 9.25 20.24
CA SER A 12 -11.66 9.18 18.89
C SER A 12 -10.59 8.09 18.82
N ASP A 13 -10.79 6.97 19.50
CA ASP A 13 -9.84 5.87 19.53
C ASP A 13 -9.87 5.14 18.19
N VAL A 14 -8.71 4.99 17.55
CA VAL A 14 -8.53 4.19 16.34
C VAL A 14 -8.62 2.71 16.71
N ARG A 15 -8.06 2.32 17.87
CA ARG A 15 -8.21 0.98 18.46
C ARG A 15 -9.26 0.98 19.57
N ASN A 16 -10.54 0.86 19.22
CA ASN A 16 -11.59 0.63 20.22
C ASN A 16 -11.42 -0.74 20.90
N ALA A 17 -11.60 -0.80 22.22
CA ALA A 17 -11.58 -2.05 23.00
C ALA A 17 -12.90 -2.85 22.91
N ASP A 18 -13.94 -2.30 22.26
CA ASP A 18 -15.23 -2.95 22.12
C ASP A 18 -15.23 -3.91 20.91
N THR A 19 -15.38 -5.20 21.21
CA THR A 19 -14.95 -6.35 20.37
C THR A 19 -15.78 -6.64 19.12
N SER A 20 -16.68 -5.75 18.68
CA SER A 20 -17.29 -5.86 17.35
C SER A 20 -16.50 -5.03 16.33
N ILE A 21 -15.66 -5.68 15.53
CA ILE A 21 -15.06 -5.05 14.34
C ILE A 21 -16.21 -4.75 13.36
N VAL A 22 -16.74 -3.53 13.43
CA VAL A 22 -17.76 -3.03 12.50
C VAL A 22 -17.05 -2.55 11.25
N LEU A 23 -17.47 -3.06 10.09
CA LEU A 23 -16.93 -2.60 8.81
C LEU A 23 -17.33 -1.13 8.60
N PRO A 24 -16.38 -0.23 8.29
CA PRO A 24 -16.70 1.17 7.99
C PRO A 24 -17.53 1.29 6.71
N GLU A 25 -18.26 2.40 6.57
CA GLU A 25 -18.93 2.75 5.31
C GLU A 25 -17.89 3.07 4.22
N GLY A 26 -18.19 2.67 2.98
CA GLY A 26 -17.28 2.84 1.85
C GLY A 26 -16.42 1.60 1.57
N SER A 27 -15.50 1.72 0.61
CA SER A 27 -14.55 0.65 0.27
C SER A 27 -13.16 0.93 0.86
N PHE A 28 -12.38 -0.13 1.07
CA PHE A 28 -10.99 0.02 1.54
C PHE A 28 -10.15 0.88 0.58
N TYR A 29 -10.42 0.81 -0.73
CA TYR A 29 -9.81 1.71 -1.71
C TYR A 29 -10.13 3.18 -1.45
N ASP A 30 -11.35 3.52 -1.05
CA ASP A 30 -11.74 4.91 -0.80
C ASP A 30 -10.91 5.52 0.33
N ASP A 31 -10.71 4.77 1.42
CA ASP A 31 -9.85 5.17 2.53
C ASP A 31 -8.38 5.28 2.10
N MET A 32 -7.86 4.30 1.36
CA MET A 32 -6.48 4.34 0.82
C MET A 32 -6.27 5.55 -0.10
N SER A 33 -7.23 5.83 -0.97
CA SER A 33 -7.23 6.96 -1.91
C SER A 33 -7.30 8.29 -1.17
N LYS A 34 -8.18 8.41 -0.17
CA LYS A 34 -8.32 9.60 0.69
C LYS A 34 -7.00 9.88 1.44
N PHE A 35 -6.39 8.86 2.03
CA PHE A 35 -5.08 8.97 2.67
C PHE A 35 -3.98 9.39 1.68
N TYR A 36 -3.88 8.68 0.56
CA TYR A 36 -2.86 8.90 -0.47
C TYR A 36 -2.92 10.34 -0.98
N GLY A 37 -4.12 10.82 -1.30
CA GLY A 37 -4.36 12.18 -1.76
C GLY A 37 -4.05 13.23 -0.70
N ALA A 38 -4.53 13.04 0.53
CA ALA A 38 -4.32 14.00 1.61
C ALA A 38 -2.82 14.18 1.92
N VAL A 39 -2.08 13.10 2.14
CA VAL A 39 -0.63 13.14 2.41
C VAL A 39 0.14 13.70 1.20
N GLY A 40 -0.19 13.24 -0.01
CA GLY A 40 0.50 13.68 -1.23
C GLY A 40 0.25 15.15 -1.59
N SER A 41 -0.81 15.76 -1.07
CA SER A 41 -1.17 17.16 -1.37
C SER A 41 -0.48 18.20 -0.49
N PHE A 42 0.31 17.75 0.50
CA PHE A 42 1.15 18.62 1.30
C PHE A 42 2.56 18.68 0.72
N ASP A 43 3.15 19.88 0.74
CA ASP A 43 4.61 19.95 0.74
C ASP A 43 5.16 19.39 2.07
N GLN A 44 6.38 18.85 2.04
CA GLN A 44 6.98 18.17 3.21
C GLN A 44 7.10 19.10 4.43
N THR A 45 7.49 20.36 4.21
CA THR A 45 7.62 21.37 5.28
C THR A 45 6.27 21.65 5.92
N LYS A 46 5.22 21.77 5.12
CA LYS A 46 3.87 22.01 5.56
C LYS A 46 3.30 20.82 6.31
N LEU A 47 3.46 19.59 5.82
CA LEU A 47 3.00 18.41 6.56
C LEU A 47 3.71 18.27 7.91
N TYR A 48 5.00 18.57 7.97
CA TYR A 48 5.74 18.53 9.23
C TYR A 48 5.27 19.62 10.21
N SER A 49 5.08 20.87 9.74
CA SER A 49 4.60 21.97 10.58
C SER A 49 3.18 21.75 11.10
N VAL A 50 2.25 21.42 10.19
CA VAL A 50 1.26 20.34 10.32
C VAL A 50 1.16 19.61 11.65
N LEU A 51 1.83 18.47 11.63
CA LEU A 51 1.96 17.51 12.70
C LEU A 51 2.56 18.14 13.94
N SER A 52 3.66 18.89 13.81
CA SER A 52 4.36 19.49 14.94
C SER A 52 3.45 20.41 15.75
N ALA A 53 2.63 21.25 15.12
CA ALA A 53 1.74 22.17 15.84
C ALA A 53 0.67 21.40 16.63
N ASN A 54 0.02 20.44 15.99
CA ASN A 54 -1.06 19.67 16.60
C ASN A 54 -0.55 18.71 17.68
N PHE A 55 0.51 17.95 17.40
CA PHE A 55 1.09 16.99 18.33
C PHE A 55 1.71 17.66 19.55
N LYS A 56 2.40 18.81 19.38
CA LYS A 56 2.94 19.57 20.52
C LYS A 56 1.86 20.20 21.37
N ALA A 57 0.76 20.65 20.77
CA ALA A 57 -0.39 21.11 21.55
C ALA A 57 -0.94 19.98 22.45
N ALA A 58 -0.96 18.75 21.94
CA ALA A 58 -1.28 17.55 22.71
C ALA A 58 -0.13 17.05 23.61
N LYS A 59 0.96 17.82 23.78
CA LYS A 59 2.14 17.48 24.59
C LYS A 59 2.87 16.20 24.18
N MET A 60 2.78 15.80 22.91
CA MET A 60 3.60 14.72 22.40
C MET A 60 5.04 15.18 22.19
N ASP A 61 5.98 14.26 22.35
CA ASP A 61 7.41 14.55 22.17
C ASP A 61 7.80 14.72 20.70
N ASP A 62 8.94 15.38 20.48
CA ASP A 62 9.47 15.66 19.14
C ASP A 62 9.79 14.38 18.35
N GLN A 63 10.20 13.30 19.02
CA GLN A 63 10.54 12.05 18.35
C GLN A 63 9.28 11.42 17.74
N LYS A 64 8.16 11.47 18.46
CA LYS A 64 6.85 11.03 17.97
C LYS A 64 6.39 11.80 16.74
N VAL A 65 6.63 13.11 16.67
CA VAL A 65 6.34 13.93 15.48
C VAL A 65 7.17 13.45 14.29
N LYS A 66 8.48 13.28 14.47
CA LYS A 66 9.40 12.84 13.41
C LYS A 66 9.05 11.45 12.89
N ASP A 67 8.74 10.51 13.78
CA ASP A 67 8.40 9.15 13.40
C ASP A 67 7.05 9.08 12.70
N THR A 68 6.05 9.84 13.16
CA THR A 68 4.75 9.96 12.49
C THR A 68 4.90 10.53 11.09
N PHE A 69 5.69 11.59 10.93
CA PHE A 69 5.98 12.20 9.63
C PHE A 69 6.57 11.18 8.65
N LYS A 70 7.60 10.42 9.07
CA LYS A 70 8.19 9.37 8.21
C LYS A 70 7.17 8.30 7.86
N ASN A 71 6.42 7.79 8.84
CA ASN A 71 5.45 6.72 8.63
C ASN A 71 4.33 7.13 7.67
N LEU A 72 3.90 8.40 7.66
CA LEU A 72 2.90 8.88 6.70
C LEU A 72 3.37 8.69 5.24
N TYR A 73 4.61 9.06 4.94
CA TYR A 73 5.17 8.89 3.59
C TYR A 73 5.44 7.42 3.25
N LYS A 74 5.94 6.63 4.20
CA LYS A 74 6.14 5.19 4.00
C LYS A 74 4.83 4.45 3.74
N VAL A 75 3.78 4.77 4.49
CA VAL A 75 2.44 4.22 4.26
C VAL A 75 1.87 4.68 2.92
N ASN A 76 2.12 5.92 2.51
CA ASN A 76 1.72 6.41 1.19
C ASN A 76 2.39 5.61 0.06
N ALA A 77 3.69 5.31 0.19
CA ALA A 77 4.42 4.44 -0.72
C ALA A 77 3.93 2.98 -0.66
N LEU A 78 3.62 2.46 0.52
CA LEU A 78 3.06 1.12 0.72
C LEU A 78 1.71 0.97 0.03
N ILE A 79 0.81 1.97 0.18
CA ILE A 79 -0.48 2.01 -0.53
C ILE A 79 -0.26 2.00 -2.03
N LYS A 80 0.63 2.83 -2.56
CA LYS A 80 0.88 2.86 -4.00
C LYS A 80 1.38 1.54 -4.58
N ASN A 81 2.20 0.81 -3.82
CA ASN A 81 2.87 -0.41 -4.27
C ASN A 81 2.24 -1.69 -3.73
N ASN A 82 1.02 -1.63 -3.19
CA ASN A 82 0.38 -2.78 -2.58
C ASN A 82 -0.01 -3.83 -3.64
N PRO A 83 0.01 -5.14 -3.30
CA PRO A 83 -0.28 -6.21 -4.27
C PRO A 83 -1.77 -6.39 -4.59
N MET A 84 -2.67 -5.75 -3.83
CA MET A 84 -4.12 -5.94 -3.90
C MET A 84 -4.80 -4.98 -4.90
N ILE A 85 -4.25 -3.78 -5.09
CA ILE A 85 -4.80 -2.74 -5.96
C ILE A 85 -3.71 -2.20 -6.87
N ARG A 86 -4.03 -2.09 -8.16
CA ARG A 86 -3.12 -1.59 -9.18
C ARG A 86 -2.55 -0.19 -8.85
N PRO A 87 -1.22 0.01 -8.98
CA PRO A 87 -0.57 1.29 -8.66
C PRO A 87 -1.06 2.51 -9.45
N ASP A 88 -1.55 2.32 -10.69
CA ASP A 88 -2.00 3.43 -11.54
C ASP A 88 -3.28 4.12 -11.03
N LEU A 89 -4.03 3.44 -10.15
CA LEU A 89 -5.16 4.06 -9.47
C LEU A 89 -4.70 5.12 -8.46
N PHE A 90 -3.49 5.00 -7.89
CA PHE A 90 -2.91 5.98 -6.96
C PHE A 90 -2.05 7.01 -7.71
N ASN A 91 -2.70 8.03 -8.27
CA ASN A 91 -2.09 8.97 -9.21
C ASN A 91 -2.22 10.45 -8.81
N ALA A 92 -1.64 11.33 -9.63
CA ALA A 92 -1.63 12.77 -9.39
C ALA A 92 -3.03 13.41 -9.37
N THR A 93 -4.03 12.81 -10.02
CA THR A 93 -5.41 13.31 -9.99
C THR A 93 -5.98 13.23 -8.58
N ILE A 94 -5.79 12.09 -7.89
CA ILE A 94 -6.20 11.93 -6.48
C ILE A 94 -5.54 13.00 -5.61
N VAL A 95 -4.23 13.22 -5.77
CA VAL A 95 -3.50 14.25 -5.03
C VAL A 95 -4.06 15.64 -5.31
N SER A 96 -4.29 15.97 -6.57
CA SER A 96 -4.82 17.28 -6.97
C SER A 96 -6.25 17.54 -6.45
N GLY A 97 -7.03 16.49 -6.20
CA GLY A 97 -8.36 16.58 -5.57
C GLY A 97 -8.34 17.16 -4.16
N PHE A 98 -7.17 17.18 -3.50
CA PHE A 98 -6.98 17.79 -2.19
C PHE A 98 -6.38 19.21 -2.26
N SER A 99 -6.01 19.72 -3.44
CA SER A 99 -5.34 21.03 -3.55
C SER A 99 -6.19 22.21 -3.09
N THR A 100 -7.52 22.11 -3.18
CA THR A 100 -8.46 23.15 -2.71
C THR A 100 -8.79 23.06 -1.23
N LYS A 101 -8.43 21.95 -0.57
CA LYS A 101 -8.67 21.74 0.86
C LYS A 101 -7.65 22.48 1.70
N ASN A 102 -8.10 23.02 2.83
CA ASN A 102 -7.20 23.66 3.78
C ASN A 102 -6.41 22.62 4.62
N ASP A 103 -5.43 23.11 5.38
CA ASP A 103 -4.54 22.27 6.20
C ASP A 103 -5.31 21.39 7.21
N GLU A 104 -6.38 21.90 7.81
CA GLU A 104 -7.21 21.17 8.78
C GLU A 104 -8.01 20.06 8.09
N GLU A 105 -8.65 20.35 6.95
CA GLU A 105 -9.40 19.37 6.18
C GLU A 105 -8.51 18.21 5.71
N LYS A 106 -7.29 18.52 5.24
CA LYS A 106 -6.32 17.49 4.84
C LYS A 106 -5.84 16.69 6.05
N PHE A 107 -5.54 17.33 7.17
CA PHE A 107 -5.12 16.66 8.40
C PHE A 107 -6.19 15.71 8.95
N ASN A 108 -7.44 16.18 9.00
CA ASN A 108 -8.58 15.35 9.41
C ASN A 108 -8.80 14.19 8.43
N ALA A 109 -8.64 14.44 7.11
CA ALA A 109 -8.74 13.37 6.13
C ALA A 109 -7.69 12.26 6.33
N ILE A 110 -6.46 12.60 6.73
CA ILE A 110 -5.43 11.61 7.09
C ILE A 110 -5.92 10.77 8.28
N PHE A 111 -6.41 11.42 9.34
CA PHE A 111 -6.88 10.76 10.56
C PHE A 111 -8.03 9.78 10.29
N ASP A 112 -9.08 10.27 9.61
CA ASP A 112 -10.24 9.45 9.23
C ASP A 112 -9.83 8.23 8.40
N SER A 113 -8.91 8.43 7.44
CA SER A 113 -8.50 7.36 6.54
C SER A 113 -7.67 6.31 7.26
N ILE A 114 -6.80 6.68 8.22
CA ILE A 114 -6.07 5.71 9.05
C ILE A 114 -7.07 4.83 9.82
N LYS A 115 -8.11 5.44 10.38
CA LYS A 115 -9.18 4.72 11.07
C LYS A 115 -9.93 3.77 10.15
N GLY A 116 -10.42 4.26 9.02
CA GLY A 116 -11.13 3.45 8.02
C GLY A 116 -10.29 2.29 7.51
N MET A 117 -9.03 2.56 7.11
CA MET A 117 -8.09 1.53 6.68
C MET A 117 -7.81 0.47 7.75
N TYR A 118 -7.70 0.86 9.03
CA TYR A 118 -7.44 -0.09 10.12
C TYR A 118 -8.61 -1.06 10.32
N TYR A 119 -9.83 -0.55 10.42
CA TYR A 119 -11.02 -1.39 10.58
C TYR A 119 -11.29 -2.24 9.33
N SER A 120 -11.12 -1.68 8.13
CA SER A 120 -11.25 -2.42 6.87
C SER A 120 -10.23 -3.57 6.77
N ALA A 121 -8.97 -3.31 7.12
CA ALA A 121 -7.93 -4.34 7.14
C ALA A 121 -8.24 -5.45 8.17
N GLN A 122 -8.67 -5.08 9.38
CA GLN A 122 -9.07 -6.06 10.41
C GLN A 122 -10.26 -6.91 9.98
N HIS A 123 -11.29 -6.29 9.40
CA HIS A 123 -12.46 -7.00 8.91
C HIS A 123 -12.09 -7.96 7.78
N MET A 124 -11.24 -7.52 6.85
CA MET A 124 -10.73 -8.35 5.76
C MET A 124 -9.89 -9.52 6.27
N ASP A 125 -8.97 -9.29 7.22
CA ASP A 125 -8.17 -10.34 7.85
C ASP A 125 -9.05 -11.39 8.55
N LYS A 126 -10.04 -10.94 9.32
CA LYS A 126 -11.02 -11.83 9.98
C LYS A 126 -11.81 -12.64 8.97
N TYR A 127 -12.28 -12.02 7.88
CA TYR A 127 -13.02 -12.69 6.83
C TYR A 127 -12.17 -13.75 6.12
N LEU A 128 -10.96 -13.40 5.68
CA LEU A 128 -10.06 -14.34 5.01
C LEU A 128 -9.70 -15.55 5.89
N LYS A 129 -9.50 -15.34 7.20
CA LYS A 129 -9.27 -16.42 8.17
C LYS A 129 -10.48 -17.34 8.40
N SER A 130 -11.69 -16.90 8.04
CA SER A 130 -12.89 -17.74 8.08
C SER A 130 -13.00 -18.68 6.88
N LEU A 131 -12.25 -18.42 5.81
CA LEU A 131 -12.18 -19.24 4.62
C LEU A 131 -11.13 -20.35 4.81
N ARG A 132 -11.26 -21.45 4.05
CA ARG A 132 -10.21 -22.49 4.00
C ARG A 132 -9.07 -21.99 3.12
N TRP A 133 -8.21 -21.18 3.72
CA TRP A 133 -7.08 -20.55 3.07
C TRP A 133 -5.83 -21.44 3.14
N ASN A 134 -5.67 -22.36 2.19
CA ASN A 134 -4.47 -23.20 2.04
C ASN A 134 -4.01 -23.24 0.57
N THR A 135 -2.92 -23.97 0.30
CA THR A 135 -2.31 -24.09 -1.05
C THR A 135 -3.25 -24.64 -2.11
N ASP A 136 -4.29 -25.38 -1.72
CA ASP A 136 -5.30 -25.96 -2.59
C ASP A 136 -6.65 -25.29 -2.32
N ILE A 137 -6.73 -23.97 -2.57
CA ILE A 137 -7.97 -23.22 -2.38
C ILE A 137 -9.10 -23.89 -3.17
N VAL A 138 -10.13 -24.32 -2.45
CA VAL A 138 -11.34 -24.82 -3.09
C VAL A 138 -12.00 -23.64 -3.81
N GLU A 139 -12.38 -23.81 -5.07
CA GLU A 139 -12.88 -22.74 -5.93
C GLU A 139 -14.00 -21.91 -5.27
N GLU A 140 -14.87 -22.56 -4.48
CA GLU A 140 -15.93 -21.90 -3.70
C GLU A 140 -15.42 -20.85 -2.70
N ASP A 141 -14.33 -21.12 -1.98
CA ASP A 141 -13.77 -20.18 -1.00
C ASP A 141 -12.98 -19.06 -1.70
N ARG A 142 -12.42 -19.34 -2.89
CA ARG A 142 -11.84 -18.32 -3.76
C ARG A 142 -12.92 -17.35 -4.27
N GLU A 143 -14.06 -17.87 -4.74
CA GLU A 143 -15.18 -17.07 -5.22
C GLU A 143 -15.71 -16.13 -4.11
N LYS A 144 -15.88 -16.64 -2.89
CA LYS A 144 -16.27 -15.83 -1.72
C LYS A 144 -15.30 -14.67 -1.47
N ALA A 145 -14.00 -14.91 -1.54
CA ALA A 145 -13.01 -13.85 -1.37
C ALA A 145 -13.06 -12.82 -2.51
N VAL A 146 -13.35 -13.24 -3.74
CA VAL A 146 -13.57 -12.35 -4.89
C VAL A 146 -14.84 -11.51 -4.70
N GLU A 147 -15.92 -12.10 -4.22
CA GLU A 147 -17.16 -11.37 -3.90
C GLU A 147 -16.93 -10.35 -2.78
N TYR A 148 -16.22 -10.74 -1.72
CA TYR A 148 -15.82 -9.84 -0.66
C TYR A 148 -15.01 -8.65 -1.20
N PHE A 149 -14.02 -8.91 -2.05
CA PHE A 149 -13.20 -7.86 -2.66
C PHE A 149 -14.07 -6.84 -3.41
N LYS A 150 -14.96 -7.32 -4.29
CA LYS A 150 -15.82 -6.45 -5.11
C LYS A 150 -16.78 -5.62 -4.27
N LYS A 151 -17.19 -6.14 -3.11
CA LYS A 151 -18.14 -5.47 -2.22
C LYS A 151 -17.47 -4.48 -1.25
N HIS A 152 -16.26 -4.78 -0.80
CA HIS A 152 -15.67 -4.10 0.36
C HIS A 152 -14.28 -3.50 0.13
N VAL A 153 -13.57 -3.93 -0.92
CA VAL A 153 -12.21 -3.46 -1.21
C VAL A 153 -12.21 -2.46 -2.35
N TYR A 154 -12.74 -2.85 -3.52
CA TYR A 154 -12.78 -1.99 -4.69
C TYR A 154 -13.93 -2.40 -5.63
N THR A 155 -14.78 -1.44 -5.98
CA THR A 155 -16.01 -1.66 -6.77
C THR A 155 -15.80 -1.52 -8.28
N GLY A 156 -14.62 -1.04 -8.71
CA GLY A 156 -14.26 -0.92 -10.12
C GLY A 156 -13.81 -2.24 -10.76
N GLU A 157 -13.57 -2.21 -12.07
CA GLU A 157 -13.06 -3.38 -12.79
C GLU A 157 -11.63 -3.73 -12.34
N HIS A 158 -11.45 -4.96 -11.86
CA HIS A 158 -10.16 -5.41 -11.34
C HIS A 158 -9.98 -6.92 -11.43
N VAL A 159 -8.74 -7.35 -11.69
CA VAL A 159 -8.33 -8.74 -11.49
C VAL A 159 -8.03 -8.92 -10.01
N VAL A 160 -8.85 -9.71 -9.31
CA VAL A 160 -8.70 -9.88 -7.86
C VAL A 160 -7.54 -10.82 -7.54
N ASP A 161 -6.51 -10.27 -6.89
CA ASP A 161 -5.44 -11.05 -6.27
C ASP A 161 -5.76 -11.29 -4.79
N VAL A 162 -6.32 -12.46 -4.51
CA VAL A 162 -6.69 -12.84 -3.15
C VAL A 162 -5.46 -13.07 -2.26
N ASN A 163 -4.32 -13.52 -2.83
CA ASN A 163 -3.05 -13.57 -2.09
C ASN A 163 -2.55 -12.16 -1.76
N GLY A 164 -2.75 -11.23 -2.68
CA GLY A 164 -2.53 -9.81 -2.47
C GLY A 164 -3.33 -9.25 -1.29
N MET A 165 -4.60 -9.63 -1.13
CA MET A 165 -5.43 -9.24 0.02
C MET A 165 -4.81 -9.71 1.35
N ALA A 166 -4.43 -10.99 1.45
CA ALA A 166 -3.78 -11.54 2.64
C ALA A 166 -2.43 -10.86 2.91
N GLY A 167 -1.66 -10.58 1.85
CA GLY A 167 -0.41 -9.82 1.91
C GLY A 167 -0.60 -8.41 2.47
N VAL A 168 -1.64 -7.69 2.04
CA VAL A 168 -2.01 -6.38 2.57
C VAL A 168 -2.39 -6.46 4.04
N CYS A 169 -3.24 -7.42 4.45
CA CYS A 169 -3.58 -7.61 5.87
C CYS A 169 -2.33 -7.82 6.73
N LYS A 170 -1.42 -8.70 6.32
CA LYS A 170 -0.15 -8.93 7.02
C LYS A 170 0.72 -7.66 7.04
N GLY A 171 0.81 -6.98 5.91
CA GLY A 171 1.60 -5.76 5.74
C GLY A 171 1.07 -4.59 6.56
N PHE A 172 -0.24 -4.49 6.76
CA PHE A 172 -0.86 -3.40 7.52
C PHE A 172 -0.94 -3.73 9.01
N LEU A 173 -1.41 -4.92 9.37
CA LEU A 173 -1.74 -5.27 10.77
C LEU A 173 -0.56 -5.83 11.57
N SER A 174 0.60 -6.07 10.95
CA SER A 174 1.81 -6.47 11.67
C SER A 174 2.31 -5.33 12.57
N PRO A 175 2.63 -5.56 13.86
CA PRO A 175 3.19 -4.54 14.74
C PRO A 175 4.50 -3.90 14.23
N ALA A 176 5.23 -4.61 13.38
CA ALA A 176 6.46 -4.09 12.78
C ALA A 176 6.22 -3.13 11.60
N SER A 177 5.00 -3.09 11.05
CA SER A 177 4.68 -2.30 9.87
C SER A 177 4.62 -0.80 10.13
N ASP A 178 4.88 -0.01 9.10
CA ASP A 178 4.77 1.44 9.18
C ASP A 178 3.31 1.89 9.38
N PHE A 179 2.34 1.15 8.83
CA PHE A 179 0.91 1.43 9.02
C PHE A 179 0.47 1.18 10.46
N TYR A 180 0.88 0.07 11.08
CA TYR A 180 0.51 -0.21 12.47
C TYR A 180 1.13 0.83 13.41
N LYS A 181 2.40 1.18 13.22
CA LYS A 181 3.06 2.26 13.98
C LYS A 181 2.36 3.61 13.80
N LEU A 182 1.81 3.87 12.61
CA LEU A 182 1.02 5.07 12.34
C LEU A 182 -0.29 5.06 13.13
N VAL A 183 -1.02 3.94 13.14
CA VAL A 183 -2.22 3.74 13.97
C VAL A 183 -1.90 3.99 15.45
N GLU A 184 -0.83 3.40 15.97
CA GLU A 184 -0.41 3.61 17.37
C GLU A 184 -0.07 5.07 17.69
N SER A 185 0.54 5.78 16.74
CA SER A 185 0.86 7.19 16.95
C SER A 185 -0.39 8.06 16.98
N PHE A 186 -1.35 7.77 16.10
CA PHE A 186 -2.62 8.50 16.01
C PHE A 186 -3.55 8.21 17.20
N ASP A 187 -3.56 6.98 17.72
CA ASP A 187 -4.21 6.66 19.00
C ASP A 187 -3.61 7.44 20.16
N ALA A 188 -2.28 7.41 20.28
CA ALA A 188 -1.58 8.14 21.33
C ALA A 188 -1.88 9.64 21.24
N PHE A 189 -1.95 10.20 20.03
CA PHE A 189 -2.34 11.58 19.79
C PHE A 189 -3.78 11.86 20.23
N ALA A 190 -4.74 11.00 19.87
CA ALA A 190 -6.14 11.16 20.24
C ALA A 190 -6.33 11.17 21.77
N HIS A 191 -5.71 10.22 22.48
CA HIS A 191 -5.72 10.20 23.94
C HIS A 191 -5.05 11.43 24.55
N ALA A 192 -3.87 11.81 24.04
CA ALA A 192 -3.13 12.95 24.55
C ALA A 192 -3.88 14.28 24.33
N LYS A 193 -4.59 14.41 23.20
CA LYS A 193 -5.45 15.56 22.87
C LYS A 193 -6.56 15.74 23.91
N VAL A 194 -7.22 14.66 24.32
CA VAL A 194 -8.25 14.66 25.38
C VAL A 194 -7.64 15.07 26.73
N HIS A 195 -6.52 14.46 27.13
CA HIS A 195 -5.85 14.78 28.39
C HIS A 195 -5.32 16.22 28.45
N ALA A 196 -4.86 16.75 27.33
CA ALA A 196 -4.36 18.13 27.22
C ALA A 196 -5.46 19.17 27.00
N GLN A 197 -6.74 18.76 26.89
CA GLN A 197 -7.89 19.62 26.62
C GLN A 197 -7.76 20.45 25.33
N VAL A 198 -7.11 19.88 24.32
CA VAL A 198 -6.96 20.53 23.00
C VAL A 198 -8.20 20.18 22.18
N GLY A 199 -9.16 21.09 22.04
CA GLY A 199 -10.39 20.81 21.29
C GLY A 199 -10.20 20.86 19.76
N ASN A 200 -9.51 21.89 19.28
CA ASN A 200 -9.52 22.27 17.87
C ASN A 200 -8.18 22.03 17.17
N PHE A 201 -8.18 22.06 15.84
CA PHE A 201 -6.97 22.09 15.03
C PHE A 201 -6.09 23.29 15.39
N VAL A 202 -4.79 23.05 15.50
CA VAL A 202 -3.79 24.09 15.77
C VAL A 202 -3.09 24.48 14.48
N LYS A 203 -3.22 25.75 14.11
CA LYS A 203 -2.58 26.29 12.90
C LYS A 203 -1.05 26.20 13.02
N PRO A 204 -0.36 25.75 11.97
CA PRO A 204 1.10 25.64 11.98
C PRO A 204 1.78 27.01 11.95
N GLY A 205 2.94 27.10 12.62
CA GLY A 205 3.87 28.22 12.41
C GLY A 205 4.57 28.13 11.05
N THR A 206 5.05 29.25 10.54
CA THR A 206 5.71 29.34 9.22
C THR A 206 7.17 28.86 9.23
N ASP A 207 7.82 28.87 10.40
CA ASP A 207 9.27 28.66 10.52
C ASP A 207 9.63 27.23 10.99
N ILE A 208 8.66 26.31 10.94
CA ILE A 208 8.82 24.93 11.36
C ILE A 208 9.09 24.06 10.13
N ALA A 209 10.28 23.50 10.05
CA ALA A 209 10.69 22.57 9.00
C ALA A 209 11.11 21.22 9.60
N PRO A 210 10.98 20.12 8.84
CA PRO A 210 11.51 18.84 9.26
C PRO A 210 13.04 18.94 9.41
N PRO A 211 13.63 18.35 10.46
CA PRO A 211 15.08 18.26 10.59
C PRO A 211 15.68 17.52 9.38
N LYS A 212 16.85 17.96 8.93
CA LYS A 212 17.48 17.43 7.71
C LYS A 212 17.82 15.94 7.82
N ASP A 213 18.26 15.50 8.99
CA ASP A 213 18.49 14.08 9.28
C ASP A 213 17.23 13.22 9.09
N VAL A 214 16.05 13.78 9.38
CA VAL A 214 14.76 13.09 9.21
C VAL A 214 14.41 13.00 7.72
N THR A 215 14.61 14.06 6.94
CA THR A 215 14.31 14.05 5.50
C THR A 215 15.28 13.17 4.72
N ASP A 216 16.57 13.22 5.05
CA ASP A 216 17.60 12.41 4.39
C ASP A 216 17.37 10.91 4.68
N ALA A 217 17.01 10.57 5.94
CA ALA A 217 16.65 9.20 6.30
C ALA A 217 15.38 8.73 5.57
N LEU A 218 14.34 9.57 5.50
CA LEU A 218 13.11 9.24 4.81
C LEU A 218 13.35 8.95 3.32
N GLU A 219 14.12 9.79 2.64
CA GLU A 219 14.42 9.60 1.22
C GLU A 219 15.14 8.27 0.98
N LYS A 220 16.14 7.94 1.81
CA LYS A 220 16.84 6.66 1.75
C LYS A 220 15.88 5.47 1.96
N GLU A 221 15.06 5.52 3.00
CA GLU A 221 14.12 4.44 3.33
C GLU A 221 13.07 4.23 2.23
N LEU A 222 12.58 5.31 1.59
CA LEU A 222 11.64 5.22 0.47
C LEU A 222 12.27 4.60 -0.78
N GLN A 223 13.57 4.80 -1.02
CA GLN A 223 14.30 4.15 -2.12
C GLN A 223 14.46 2.64 -1.89
N GLU A 224 14.68 2.23 -0.64
CA GLU A 224 14.79 0.83 -0.23
C GLU A 224 13.43 0.10 -0.26
N GLN A 225 12.31 0.84 -0.16
CA GLN A 225 10.94 0.33 -0.17
C GLN A 225 10.42 -0.05 -1.57
N LYS A 226 11.29 -0.13 -2.59
CA LYS A 226 10.94 -0.54 -3.97
C LYS A 226 10.23 -1.90 -3.95
N PRO A 227 9.27 -2.14 -4.87
CA PRO A 227 8.31 -3.22 -4.72
C PRO A 227 9.04 -4.56 -4.63
N ALA A 228 8.75 -5.29 -3.56
CA ALA A 228 8.93 -6.72 -3.53
C ALA A 228 7.95 -7.31 -4.56
N ARG A 229 8.33 -7.31 -5.83
CA ARG A 229 7.87 -8.36 -6.74
C ARG A 229 8.58 -9.62 -6.25
N SER A 230 8.06 -10.21 -5.18
CA SER A 230 8.53 -11.49 -4.69
C SER A 230 8.33 -12.49 -5.81
N GLU A 231 9.46 -13.00 -6.31
CA GLU A 231 9.58 -14.40 -6.68
C GLU A 231 8.75 -15.25 -5.72
N SER A 232 7.95 -16.16 -6.28
CA SER A 232 7.13 -17.14 -5.56
C SER A 232 7.82 -17.61 -4.29
N THR A 233 7.43 -17.06 -3.15
CA THR A 233 7.88 -17.59 -1.87
C THR A 233 6.95 -18.73 -1.56
N GLU A 234 7.39 -19.91 -1.98
CA GLU A 234 6.86 -21.20 -1.58
C GLU A 234 6.69 -21.20 -0.05
N VAL A 235 5.45 -21.38 0.40
CA VAL A 235 5.14 -21.48 1.83
C VAL A 235 5.82 -22.75 2.34
N PRO A 236 6.70 -22.70 3.36
CA PRO A 236 7.26 -23.91 3.93
C PRO A 236 6.15 -24.67 4.66
N ALA A 237 5.89 -25.90 4.22
CA ALA A 237 4.97 -26.82 4.86
C ALA A 237 5.41 -27.11 6.32
N PRO A 238 4.46 -27.31 7.26
CA PRO A 238 4.80 -27.71 8.63
C PRO A 238 5.40 -29.12 8.63
N GLY A 239 6.53 -29.25 9.30
CA GLY A 239 7.41 -30.40 9.21
C GLY A 239 6.86 -31.71 9.77
N ASP A 240 7.27 -32.81 9.13
CA ASP A 240 7.29 -34.13 9.75
C ASP A 240 8.62 -34.33 10.48
N ALA A 241 8.49 -34.52 11.79
CA ALA A 241 9.55 -35.03 12.64
C ALA A 241 9.75 -36.52 12.35
N SER A 242 10.89 -36.88 11.76
CA SER A 242 11.52 -38.19 11.93
C SER A 242 12.99 -38.07 11.57
N GLY A 243 13.82 -38.00 12.61
CA GLY A 243 15.27 -37.94 12.46
C GLY A 243 15.87 -39.30 12.17
N VAL A 244 16.91 -39.31 11.33
CA VAL A 244 18.11 -40.16 11.53
C VAL A 244 19.33 -39.34 11.09
N GLN A 245 20.25 -39.10 12.02
CA GLN A 245 21.59 -38.56 11.79
C GLN A 245 22.55 -39.69 11.36
N GLN A 246 23.44 -39.44 10.38
CA GLN A 246 24.90 -39.69 10.47
C GLN A 246 25.68 -39.21 9.21
N PRO A 247 27.03 -39.06 9.22
CA PRO A 247 27.72 -37.75 9.13
C PRO A 247 28.69 -37.65 7.91
N PRO A 248 29.58 -36.63 7.77
CA PRO A 248 30.12 -36.18 6.48
C PRO A 248 31.41 -36.91 6.06
N ALA A 249 31.69 -36.92 4.75
CA ALA A 249 32.99 -37.30 4.21
C ALA A 249 33.58 -36.17 3.35
N SER A 250 34.82 -35.82 3.68
CA SER A 250 35.67 -34.78 3.11
C SER A 250 36.46 -35.24 1.88
N GLY A 251 36.78 -34.30 0.97
CA GLY A 251 37.87 -34.36 -0.04
C GLY A 251 37.56 -35.25 -1.25
N THR A 252 37.96 -34.97 -2.50
CA THR A 252 39.08 -34.20 -3.04
C THR A 252 38.87 -34.07 -4.57
N SER A 253 39.21 -32.93 -5.20
CA SER A 253 39.43 -32.84 -6.66
C SER A 253 40.72 -33.58 -7.06
N PRO A 254 40.89 -34.03 -8.32
CA PRO A 254 41.67 -33.22 -9.27
C PRO A 254 41.32 -33.34 -10.79
N GLN A 255 41.66 -32.26 -11.51
CA GLN A 255 42.15 -32.13 -12.90
C GLN A 255 41.35 -32.67 -14.12
N GLY A 256 41.04 -31.75 -15.04
CA GLY A 256 40.73 -32.03 -16.46
C GLY A 256 41.95 -32.43 -17.30
N PRO A 257 41.76 -32.74 -18.60
CA PRO A 257 41.96 -31.70 -19.63
C PRO A 257 41.02 -31.78 -20.86
N ALA A 258 40.77 -30.63 -21.50
CA ALA A 258 40.47 -30.47 -22.94
C ALA A 258 41.79 -30.12 -23.67
N PRO A 259 41.97 -30.12 -25.04
CA PRO A 259 40.97 -29.83 -26.10
C PRO A 259 41.13 -30.60 -27.44
N THR A 260 40.14 -30.55 -28.35
CA THR A 260 40.35 -30.65 -29.82
C THR A 260 39.14 -30.18 -30.65
N THR A 261 39.38 -29.27 -31.60
CA THR A 261 38.65 -28.94 -32.86
C THR A 261 39.72 -28.95 -34.00
N PRO A 262 39.46 -29.04 -35.34
CA PRO A 262 38.48 -28.21 -36.11
C PRO A 262 37.86 -28.74 -37.45
N SER A 263 36.83 -28.00 -37.95
CA SER A 263 36.46 -27.65 -39.38
C SER A 263 35.92 -28.70 -40.40
N PRO A 264 35.31 -28.31 -41.56
CA PRO A 264 34.66 -27.05 -42.03
C PRO A 264 33.32 -27.17 -42.85
N SER A 265 32.80 -25.98 -43.23
CA SER A 265 31.67 -25.50 -44.12
C SER A 265 31.52 -26.11 -45.54
N PRO A 266 30.46 -25.80 -46.37
CA PRO A 266 30.20 -24.48 -47.02
C PRO A 266 28.71 -24.03 -47.10
N GLU A 267 28.39 -22.75 -46.90
CA GLU A 267 28.22 -21.63 -47.87
C GLU A 267 27.12 -21.79 -48.95
N SER A 268 26.18 -20.83 -48.98
CA SER A 268 25.83 -20.10 -50.21
C SER A 268 25.30 -18.69 -49.87
N SER A 269 25.94 -17.72 -50.49
CA SER A 269 25.77 -16.27 -50.38
C SER A 269 25.18 -15.70 -51.68
N GLY A 270 24.52 -14.54 -51.62
CA GLY A 270 24.17 -13.71 -52.80
C GLY A 270 22.73 -13.20 -52.75
N ASN A 271 22.35 -11.99 -52.33
CA ASN A 271 22.79 -10.60 -52.55
C ASN A 271 22.05 -9.88 -53.72
N LEU A 272 21.54 -8.68 -53.38
CA LEU A 272 21.24 -7.49 -54.21
C LEU A 272 19.90 -7.25 -54.93
N GLN A 273 19.38 -6.06 -54.59
CA GLN A 273 18.71 -5.04 -55.41
C GLN A 273 17.23 -5.21 -55.85
N GLY A 274 16.38 -4.40 -55.20
CA GLY A 274 15.64 -3.32 -55.88
C GLY A 274 14.27 -3.64 -56.47
N GLN A 275 13.20 -3.12 -55.87
CA GLN A 275 12.14 -2.41 -56.59
C GLN A 275 11.22 -1.63 -55.63
N GLN A 276 11.17 -0.31 -55.83
CA GLN A 276 10.06 0.53 -55.40
C GLN A 276 8.80 0.10 -56.15
N GLY A 277 7.69 -0.04 -55.43
CA GLY A 277 6.37 -0.29 -56.01
C GLY A 277 5.29 -0.10 -54.95
N THR A 278 4.58 1.01 -55.04
CA THR A 278 3.43 1.41 -54.24
C THR A 278 2.41 0.29 -54.04
N THR A 279 2.03 -0.02 -52.79
CA THR A 279 0.64 -0.36 -52.42
C THR A 279 0.42 -0.18 -50.91
N LYS A 280 -0.53 0.69 -50.59
CA LYS A 280 -1.14 0.94 -49.29
C LYS A 280 -1.70 -0.35 -48.68
N PRO A 281 -1.46 -0.69 -47.39
CA PRO A 281 -2.24 -1.73 -46.72
C PRO A 281 -3.65 -1.21 -46.41
N ALA A 282 -4.64 -2.02 -46.76
CA ALA A 282 -6.07 -1.77 -46.62
C ALA A 282 -6.50 -1.53 -45.16
N GLY A 283 -7.31 -0.49 -44.96
CA GLY A 283 -7.99 -0.25 -43.69
C GLY A 283 -9.08 -1.32 -43.46
N SER A 284 -9.08 -1.88 -42.26
CA SER A 284 -10.10 -2.81 -41.77
C SER A 284 -11.33 -2.00 -41.34
N SER A 285 -12.49 -2.26 -41.95
CA SER A 285 -13.78 -1.69 -41.53
C SER A 285 -14.55 -2.72 -40.70
N PHE A 286 -15.09 -2.30 -39.56
CA PHE A 286 -16.05 -3.05 -38.75
C PHE A 286 -17.40 -2.31 -38.74
N THR A 287 -18.49 -3.05 -38.86
CA THR A 287 -19.86 -2.52 -38.84
C THR A 287 -20.49 -2.80 -37.48
N TYR A 288 -20.92 -1.75 -36.77
CA TYR A 288 -21.83 -1.87 -35.62
C TYR A 288 -23.00 -0.90 -35.84
N GLY A 289 -24.22 -1.40 -35.92
CA GLY A 289 -25.43 -0.57 -35.91
C GLY A 289 -25.64 0.38 -37.10
N GLY A 290 -25.13 0.07 -38.30
CA GLY A 290 -25.53 0.76 -39.53
C GLY A 290 -24.85 2.12 -39.83
N LEU A 291 -23.77 2.48 -39.12
CA LEU A 291 -22.95 3.66 -39.43
C LEU A 291 -21.50 3.24 -39.67
N THR A 292 -20.97 3.52 -40.86
CA THR A 292 -19.55 3.30 -41.21
C THR A 292 -18.77 4.59 -40.98
N VAL A 293 -17.73 4.55 -40.15
CA VAL A 293 -16.74 5.62 -39.99
C VAL A 293 -15.43 5.14 -40.60
N ALA A 294 -14.85 5.93 -41.51
CA ALA A 294 -13.53 5.68 -42.09
C ALA A 294 -12.46 6.42 -41.28
N THR A 295 -11.36 5.74 -40.94
CA THR A 295 -10.07 6.36 -40.55
C THR A 295 -9.17 6.46 -41.77
#